data_AF-Q7VG89-F1
#
_entry.id   AF-Q7VG89-F1
#
_cell.length_a   1.000
_cell.length_b   1.000
_cell.length_c   1.000
_cell.angle_alpha   90.00
_cell.angle_beta   90.00
_cell.angle_gamma   90.00
#
_symmetry.space_group_name_H-M   'P 1'
#
loop_
_entity.id
_entity.type
_entity.pdbx_description
1 polymer ?
#
loop_
_entity_poly.entity_id
_entity_poly.type
_entity_poly.pdbx_seq_one_letter_code
_entity_poly.pdbx_strand_id
1 'polypeptide(L)' 'MIALIQRKSIIAMIGTSGLRHTTLWNGNDFVDMDFGYYNFLKETNYIVKDLYFWDLID' A
#
# COMPACT_ATOMS: atom_id res chain seq x y z
N MET A 1 1.59 -12.99 3.45
CA MET A 1 2.37 -13.12 2.21
C MET A 1 1.58 -12.40 1.12
N ILE A 2 1.82 -11.10 0.92
CA ILE A 2 1.29 -10.39 -0.24
C ILE A 2 1.98 -11.06 -1.43
N ALA A 3 1.23 -11.81 -2.23
CA ALA A 3 1.76 -12.41 -3.45
C ALA A 3 2.51 -11.31 -4.22
N LEU A 4 3.78 -11.54 -4.52
CA LEU A 4 4.74 -10.62 -5.16
C LEU A 4 4.09 -9.69 -6.22
N ILE A 5 3.54 -8.52 -5.82
CA ILE A 5 2.91 -7.58 -6.76
C ILE A 5 4.01 -6.75 -7.38
N GLN A 6 4.77 -7.35 -8.30
CA GLN A 6 5.86 -6.69 -9.03
C GLN A 6 5.35 -5.82 -10.19
N ARG A 7 4.29 -5.04 -9.95
CA ARG A 7 3.72 -4.10 -10.93
C ARG A 7 3.54 -2.72 -10.33
N LYS A 8 3.64 -1.67 -11.14
CA LYS A 8 3.22 -0.34 -10.73
C LYS A 8 1.69 -0.25 -10.73
N SER A 9 1.10 0.36 -9.72
CA SER A 9 -0.36 0.45 -9.57
C SER A 9 -0.77 1.59 -8.65
N ILE A 10 -2.05 1.97 -8.72
CA ILE A 10 -2.69 2.64 -7.59
C ILE A 10 -3.05 1.54 -6.58
N ILE A 11 -2.73 1.75 -5.31
CA ILE A 11 -3.09 0.85 -4.23
C ILE A 11 -3.98 1.56 -3.21
N ALA A 12 -5.07 0.91 -2.81
CA ALA A 12 -5.87 1.31 -1.66
C ALA A 12 -5.81 0.24 -0.58
N MET A 13 -5.67 0.66 0.67
CA MET A 13 -5.59 -0.23 1.83
C MET A 13 -6.67 0.11 2.85
N ILE A 14 -7.24 -0.95 3.43
CA ILE A 14 -8.16 -0.87 4.56
C ILE A 14 -7.60 -1.76 5.67
N GLY A 15 -7.57 -1.23 6.89
CA GLY A 15 -7.02 -1.95 8.04
C GLY A 15 -7.74 -1.65 9.36
N THR A 16 -7.10 -2.05 10.46
CA THR A 16 -7.58 -1.78 11.82
C THR A 16 -7.45 -0.30 12.18
N SER A 17 -8.09 0.10 13.29
CA SER A 17 -7.91 1.43 13.89
C SER A 17 -8.23 2.59 12.95
N GLY A 18 -9.14 2.38 12.00
CA GLY A 18 -9.54 3.39 11.02
C GLY A 18 -8.60 3.54 9.82
N LEU A 19 -7.59 2.68 9.65
CA LEU A 19 -6.69 2.73 8.49
C LEU A 19 -7.50 2.66 7.19
N ARG A 20 -7.49 3.76 6.46
CA ARG A 20 -7.94 3.88 5.07
C ARG A 20 -6.94 4.78 4.38
N HIS A 21 -6.19 4.22 3.44
CA HIS A 21 -5.14 4.96 2.76
C HIS A 21 -5.08 4.59 1.30
N THR A 22 -4.69 5.52 0.44
CA THR A 22 -4.58 5.31 -0.99
C THR A 22 -3.35 6.03 -1.50
N THR A 23 -2.53 5.32 -2.27
CA THR A 23 -1.23 5.79 -2.72
C THR A 23 -0.82 5.07 -4.00
N LEU A 24 0.38 5.38 -4.50
CA LEU A 24 1.00 4.64 -5.59
C LEU A 24 1.87 3.51 -5.04
N TRP A 25 1.84 2.37 -5.73
CA TRP A 25 2.66 1.20 -5.48
C TRP A 25 3.69 1.06 -6.60
N ASN A 26 4.96 0.92 -6.26
CA ASN A 26 6.05 0.84 -7.25
C ASN A 26 6.44 -0.59 -7.66
N GLY A 27 5.76 -1.61 -7.13
CA GLY A 27 6.10 -3.02 -7.33
C GLY A 27 6.75 -3.68 -6.11
N ASN A 28 7.14 -2.89 -5.10
CA ASN A 28 7.77 -3.38 -3.88
C ASN A 28 7.33 -2.65 -2.60
N ASP A 29 7.06 -1.34 -2.69
CA ASP A 29 6.63 -0.53 -1.55
C ASP A 29 5.70 0.64 -1.96
N PHE A 30 5.17 1.36 -0.96
CA PHE A 30 4.41 2.59 -1.18
C PHE A 30 5.32 3.74 -1.58
N VAL A 31 4.91 4.49 -2.60
CA VAL A 31 5.69 5.63 -3.13
C VAL A 31 5.71 6.83 -2.17
N ASP A 32 4.66 7.00 -1.36
CA ASP A 32 4.58 8.12 -0.41
C ASP A 32 5.61 8.06 0.73
N MET A 33 6.23 6.90 0.97
CA MET A 33 7.32 6.78 1.95
C MET A 33 8.55 7.57 1.55
N ASP A 34 8.80 7.73 0.25
CA ASP A 34 9.90 8.56 -0.25
C ASP A 34 9.67 10.05 0.12
N PHE A 35 8.45 10.41 0.51
CA PHE A 35 8.04 11.73 1.00
C PHE A 35 7.91 11.78 2.54
N GLY A 36 8.39 10.75 3.25
CA GLY A 36 8.37 10.69 4.72
C GLY A 36 7.06 10.18 5.34
N TYR A 37 6.18 9.56 4.56
CA TYR A 37 4.94 8.96 5.08
C TYR A 37 5.19 7.62 5.79
N TYR A 38 4.19 7.17 6.57
CA TYR A 38 4.27 5.93 7.34
C TYR A 38 4.31 4.69 6.43
N ASN A 39 5.21 3.74 6.72
CA ASN A 39 5.21 2.43 6.09
C ASN A 39 4.19 1.50 6.77
N PHE A 40 2.96 1.44 6.26
CA PHE A 40 1.91 0.58 6.81
C PHE A 40 2.19 -0.94 6.67
N LEU A 41 3.17 -1.36 5.87
CA LEU A 41 3.58 -2.77 5.82
C LEU A 41 4.49 -3.16 6.98
N LYS A 42 5.18 -2.19 7.60
CA LYS A 42 6.13 -2.41 8.70
C LYS A 42 5.57 -1.95 10.05
N GLU A 43 4.49 -1.17 10.05
CA GLU A 43 3.84 -0.66 11.24
C GLU A 43 3.06 -1.76 11.98
N THR A 44 3.15 -1.80 13.31
CA THR A 44 2.49 -2.83 14.13
C THR A 44 1.16 -2.36 14.70
N ASN A 45 0.93 -1.04 14.79
CA ASN A 45 -0.30 -0.47 15.30
C ASN A 45 -1.49 -0.61 14.33
N TYR A 46 -1.21 -0.80 13.03
CA TYR A 46 -2.21 -0.97 12.00
C TYR A 46 -2.01 -2.31 11.30
N ILE A 47 -3.02 -3.17 11.35
CA ILE A 47 -3.05 -4.40 10.58
C ILE A 47 -3.81 -4.13 9.29
N VAL A 48 -3.10 -4.17 8.16
CA VAL A 48 -3.70 -4.14 6.81
C VAL A 48 -4.53 -5.41 6.62
N LYS A 49 -5.82 -5.26 6.33
CA LYS A 49 -6.75 -6.38 6.12
C LYS A 49 -6.99 -6.63 4.63
N ASP A 50 -7.25 -5.55 3.90
CA ASP A 50 -7.57 -5.59 2.47
C ASP A 50 -6.66 -4.66 1.68
N LEU A 51 -6.27 -5.13 0.49
CA LEU A 51 -5.49 -4.37 -0.48
C LEU A 51 -6.16 -4.46 -1.84
N TYR A 52 -6.39 -3.31 -2.46
CA TYR A 52 -6.97 -3.18 -3.79
C TYR A 52 -5.96 -2.52 -4.72
N PHE A 53 -5.86 -3.04 -5.94
CA PHE A 53 -4.88 -2.60 -6.91
C PHE A 53 -5.58 -2.24 -8.22
N TRP A 54 -5.25 -1.07 -8.76
CA TRP A 54 -5.62 -0.67 -10.11
C TRP A 54 -4.36 -0.51 -10.93
N ASP A 55 -4.35 -1.13 -12.11
CA ASP A 55 -3.27 -0.95 -13.07
C ASP A 55 -3.21 0.50 -13.52
N LEU A 56 -1.99 1.01 -13.63
CA LEU A 56 -1.75 2.27 -14.31
C LEU A 56 -1.88 2.02 -15.81
N ILE A 57 -2.50 2.96 -16.53
CA ILE A 57 -2.52 2.94 -17.98
C ILE A 57 -1.11 3.29 -18.45
N ASP A 58 -0.57 2.50 -19.38
CA ASP A 58 0.70 2.77 -20.07
C ASP A 58 0.61 4.01 -20.97
#